data_AF-A6NDZ3-F1
#
_entry.id   AF-A6NDZ3-F1
#
_cell.length_a   1.000
_cell.length_b   1.000
_cell.length_c   1.000
_cell.angle_alpha   90.00
_cell.angle_beta   90.00
_cell.angle_gamma   90.00
#
_symmetry.space_group_name_H-M   'P 1'
#
loop_
_entity.id
_entity.type
_entity.pdbx_description
1 polymer ?
#
loop_
_entity_poly.entity_id
_entity_poly.type
_entity_poly.pdbx_seq_one_letter_code
_entity_poly.pdbx_strand_id
1 'polypeptide(L)'
;MFDGRFIPLARPEVKWTHEQGSVMMFEHLINSNGIKPVMEQYGLIPEEDICFIKEQIVGPLESPVEDSLWPYKGRPENKSFLYEIVSNKRNGIDVDKWDYFARDCHHLGIQNNFDYKRFIKFARVCEVDNELRICARDKEVGNLYDMFHTRNSLHRRAYQHKVGNIIDTM
;
A
#
# COMPACT_ATOMS: atom_id res chain seq x y z
N MET A 1 -12.76 9.87 5.77
CA MET A 1 -13.89 10.83 5.69
C MET A 1 -14.29 11.11 4.25
N PHE A 2 -13.45 11.71 3.41
CA PHE A 2 -13.85 12.20 2.08
C PHE A 2 -14.28 11.10 1.10
N ASP A 3 -13.43 10.11 0.86
CA ASP A 3 -13.69 8.99 -0.06
C ASP A 3 -14.69 7.97 0.53
N GLY A 4 -14.66 7.74 1.85
CA GLY A 4 -15.48 6.73 2.52
C GLY A 4 -16.84 7.20 3.05
N ARG A 5 -17.10 8.51 3.12
CA ARG A 5 -18.39 9.07 3.59
C ARG A 5 -18.93 10.11 2.62
N PHE A 6 -18.17 11.17 2.36
CA PHE A 6 -18.67 12.31 1.59
C PHE A 6 -18.97 11.96 0.12
N ILE A 7 -18.01 11.38 -0.62
CA ILE A 7 -18.20 11.05 -2.04
C ILE A 7 -19.35 10.06 -2.25
N PRO A 8 -19.48 8.95 -1.49
CA PRO A 8 -20.62 8.04 -1.62
C PRO A 8 -21.98 8.70 -1.37
N LEU A 9 -22.04 9.74 -0.53
CA LEU A 9 -23.28 10.49 -0.24
C LEU A 9 -23.57 11.56 -1.29
N ALA A 10 -22.56 12.32 -1.69
CA ALA A 10 -22.70 13.45 -2.61
C ALA A 10 -22.80 13.00 -4.08
N ARG A 11 -22.17 11.87 -4.43
CA ARG A 11 -22.06 11.32 -5.78
C ARG A 11 -22.18 9.79 -5.77
N PRO A 12 -23.36 9.24 -5.42
CA PRO A 12 -23.56 7.80 -5.27
C PRO A 12 -23.33 7.01 -6.58
N GLU A 13 -23.43 7.68 -7.74
CA GLU A 13 -23.17 7.10 -9.05
C GLU A 13 -21.67 6.87 -9.33
N VAL A 14 -20.78 7.55 -8.58
CA VAL A 14 -19.33 7.47 -8.78
C VAL A 14 -18.70 6.52 -7.78
N LYS A 15 -18.09 5.46 -8.30
CA LYS A 15 -17.18 4.61 -7.52
C LYS A 15 -15.79 5.26 -7.48
N TRP A 16 -15.51 5.96 -6.40
CA TRP A 16 -14.25 6.64 -6.16
C TRP A 16 -13.46 5.96 -5.05
N THR A 17 -12.15 5.86 -5.22
CA THR A 17 -11.22 5.51 -4.13
C THR A 17 -10.04 6.48 -4.10
N HIS A 18 -9.44 6.69 -2.94
CA HIS A 18 -8.28 7.59 -2.83
C HIS A 18 -7.05 7.07 -3.61
N GLU A 19 -6.94 5.77 -3.85
CA GLU A 19 -5.91 5.17 -4.70
C GLU A 19 -6.07 5.58 -6.17
N GLN A 20 -7.30 5.64 -6.70
CA GLN A 20 -7.56 6.18 -8.04
C GLN A 20 -7.09 7.63 -8.13
N GLY A 21 -7.43 8.44 -7.12
CA GLY A 21 -6.95 9.82 -7.04
C GLY A 21 -5.44 9.93 -6.96
N SER A 22 -4.77 9.02 -6.25
CA SER A 22 -3.31 9.00 -6.13
C SER A 22 -2.65 8.72 -7.48
N VAL A 23 -3.17 7.77 -8.26
CA VAL A 23 -2.69 7.47 -9.62
C VAL A 23 -2.90 8.64 -10.56
N MET A 24 -4.08 9.28 -10.52
CA MET A 24 -4.38 10.47 -11.33
C MET A 24 -3.47 11.64 -10.97
N MET A 25 -3.23 11.87 -9.69
CA MET A 25 -2.38 12.95 -9.20
C MET A 25 -0.91 12.70 -9.52
N PHE A 26 -0.43 11.46 -9.43
CA PHE A 26 0.93 11.08 -9.83
C PHE A 26 1.17 11.33 -11.32
N GLU A 27 0.24 10.92 -12.17
CA GLU A 27 0.30 11.21 -13.61
C GLU A 27 0.31 12.71 -13.89
N HIS A 28 -0.55 13.47 -13.21
CA HIS A 28 -0.58 14.92 -13.31
C HIS A 28 0.76 15.54 -12.87
N LEU A 29 1.34 15.07 -11.76
CA LEU A 29 2.62 15.55 -11.23
C LEU A 29 3.75 15.34 -12.24
N ILE A 30 3.78 14.22 -12.94
CA ILE A 30 4.79 13.95 -13.97
C ILE A 30 4.63 14.89 -15.17
N ASN A 31 3.40 14.99 -15.68
CA ASN A 31 3.13 15.72 -16.91
C ASN A 31 3.22 17.24 -16.73
N SER A 32 2.66 17.77 -15.64
CA SER A 32 2.64 19.22 -15.37
C SER A 32 4.02 19.79 -15.06
N ASN A 33 4.94 18.98 -14.54
CA ASN A 33 6.28 19.42 -14.17
C ASN A 33 7.36 18.95 -15.15
N GLY A 34 6.99 18.28 -16.26
CA GLY A 34 7.95 17.79 -17.24
C GLY A 34 8.98 16.82 -16.66
N ILE A 35 8.55 15.87 -15.83
CA ILE A 35 9.46 14.98 -15.07
C ILE A 35 9.99 13.81 -15.91
N LYS A 36 9.32 13.45 -17.02
CA LYS A 36 9.74 12.31 -17.86
C LYS A 36 11.22 12.39 -18.31
N PRO A 37 11.74 13.53 -18.82
CA PRO A 37 13.16 13.65 -19.15
C PRO A 37 14.09 13.51 -17.93
N VAL A 38 13.65 13.92 -16.74
CA VAL A 38 14.42 13.77 -15.50
C VAL A 38 14.50 12.29 -15.10
N MET A 39 13.41 11.54 -15.23
CA MET A 39 13.40 10.09 -15.00
C MET A 39 14.43 9.38 -15.89
N GLU A 40 14.47 9.72 -17.17
CA GLU A 40 15.45 9.17 -18.12
C GLU A 40 16.90 9.50 -17.72
N GLN A 41 17.16 10.73 -17.27
CA GLN A 41 18.48 11.13 -16.76
C GLN A 41 18.94 10.31 -15.55
N TYR A 42 18.00 9.87 -14.71
CA TYR A 42 18.28 8.99 -13.56
C TYR A 42 18.22 7.50 -13.90
N GLY A 43 18.10 7.14 -15.19
CA GLY A 43 18.14 5.76 -15.66
C GLY A 43 16.82 4.99 -15.54
N LEU A 44 15.70 5.68 -15.37
CA LEU A 44 14.37 5.10 -15.44
C LEU A 44 13.86 5.07 -16.90
N ILE A 45 12.96 4.14 -17.19
CA ILE A 45 12.24 4.03 -18.45
C ILE A 45 10.81 4.51 -18.19
N PRO A 46 10.44 5.76 -18.53
CA PRO A 46 9.17 6.35 -18.09
C PRO A 46 7.94 5.52 -18.45
N GLU A 47 7.89 4.95 -19.65
CA GLU A 47 6.74 4.17 -20.10
C GLU A 47 6.54 2.86 -19.30
N GLU A 48 7.62 2.23 -18.83
CA GLU A 48 7.56 1.03 -18.00
C GLU A 48 7.39 1.38 -16.51
N ASP A 49 8.17 2.34 -16.02
CA ASP A 49 8.27 2.65 -14.60
C ASP A 49 7.08 3.44 -14.07
N ILE A 50 6.47 4.30 -14.88
CA ILE A 50 5.22 4.97 -14.51
C ILE A 50 4.10 3.94 -14.36
N CYS A 51 4.02 2.97 -15.28
CA CYS A 51 3.06 1.88 -15.19
C CYS A 51 3.28 1.07 -13.90
N PHE A 52 4.52 0.66 -13.63
CA PHE A 52 4.89 -0.07 -12.42
C PHE A 52 4.57 0.70 -11.13
N ILE A 53 4.85 2.01 -11.06
CA ILE A 53 4.56 2.83 -9.88
C ILE A 53 3.04 2.91 -9.64
N LYS A 54 2.25 3.12 -10.70
CA LYS A 54 0.78 3.14 -10.57
C LYS A 54 0.23 1.82 -10.08
N GLU A 55 0.71 0.70 -10.63
CA GLU A 55 0.30 -0.64 -10.22
C GLU A 55 0.63 -0.94 -8.75
N GLN A 56 1.77 -0.46 -8.24
CA GLN A 56 2.11 -0.60 -6.81
C GLN A 56 1.15 0.14 -5.87
N ILE A 57 0.43 1.16 -6.36
CA ILE A 57 -0.53 1.94 -5.57
C ILE A 57 -1.91 1.27 -5.59
N VAL A 58 -2.45 1.03 -6.79
CA VAL A 58 -3.85 0.61 -6.96
C VAL A 58 -4.02 -0.90 -7.08
N GLY A 59 -2.98 -1.63 -7.48
CA GLY A 59 -3.04 -3.02 -7.93
C GLY A 59 -3.07 -3.12 -9.47
N PRO A 60 -3.45 -4.28 -10.03
CA PRO A 60 -3.58 -4.46 -11.47
C PRO A 60 -4.49 -3.39 -12.10
N LEU A 61 -4.01 -2.71 -13.15
CA LEU A 61 -4.71 -1.59 -13.79
C LEU A 61 -5.79 -2.04 -14.77
N GLU A 62 -5.66 -3.23 -15.33
CA GLU A 62 -6.60 -3.85 -16.26
C GLU A 62 -7.11 -5.16 -15.66
N SER A 63 -8.36 -5.53 -15.97
CA SER A 63 -8.84 -6.88 -15.71
C SER A 63 -7.94 -7.87 -16.45
N PRO A 64 -7.49 -8.97 -15.83
CA PRO A 64 -6.67 -9.94 -16.53
C PRO A 64 -7.39 -10.36 -17.82
N VAL A 65 -6.69 -10.22 -18.95
CA VAL A 65 -7.12 -10.85 -20.20
C VAL A 65 -7.27 -12.35 -19.89
N GLU A 66 -8.37 -12.97 -20.32
CA GLU A 66 -8.81 -14.32 -19.90
C GLU A 66 -7.73 -15.42 -20.00
N ASP A 67 -6.62 -15.18 -20.72
CA ASP A 67 -5.50 -16.11 -20.92
C ASP A 67 -4.17 -15.75 -20.20
N SER A 68 -4.06 -14.60 -19.51
CA SER A 68 -2.82 -14.24 -18.79
C SER A 68 -2.93 -14.52 -17.29
N LEU A 69 -2.14 -15.48 -16.79
CA LEU A 69 -2.00 -15.78 -15.35
C LEU A 69 -1.40 -14.60 -14.56
N TRP A 70 -0.59 -13.77 -15.21
CA TRP A 70 0.07 -12.62 -14.59
C TRP A 70 -0.70 -11.32 -14.88
N PRO A 71 -1.23 -10.63 -13.84
CA PRO A 71 -2.14 -9.49 -14.03
C PRO A 71 -1.42 -8.14 -14.16
N TYR A 72 -0.10 -8.08 -13.98
CA TYR A 72 0.67 -6.84 -14.00
C TYR A 72 1.45 -6.68 -15.31
N LYS A 73 1.56 -5.43 -15.79
CA LYS A 73 2.29 -5.07 -16.99
C LYS A 73 3.63 -4.40 -16.67
N GLY A 74 3.71 -3.65 -15.57
CA GLY A 74 4.89 -2.86 -15.23
C GLY A 74 6.14 -3.70 -14.93
N ARG A 75 5.97 -4.95 -14.46
CA ARG A 75 7.06 -5.89 -14.20
C ARG A 75 6.67 -7.33 -14.53
N PRO A 76 7.63 -8.19 -14.92
CA PRO A 76 7.41 -9.62 -15.08
C PRO A 76 7.15 -10.35 -13.76
N GLU A 77 6.54 -11.53 -13.85
CA GLU A 77 6.17 -12.39 -12.71
C GLU A 77 7.37 -12.76 -11.80
N ASN A 78 8.57 -12.90 -12.35
CA ASN A 78 9.78 -13.13 -11.55
C ASN A 78 10.21 -11.93 -10.68
N LYS A 79 9.44 -10.84 -10.67
CA LYS A 79 9.57 -9.68 -9.79
C LYS A 79 8.28 -9.44 -8.98
N SER A 80 7.41 -10.44 -8.84
CA SER A 80 6.12 -10.33 -8.17
C SER A 80 6.20 -9.81 -6.73
N PHE A 81 7.22 -10.22 -5.97
CA PHE A 81 7.50 -9.75 -4.61
C PHE A 81 7.59 -8.22 -4.47
N LEU A 82 7.91 -7.47 -5.54
CA LEU A 82 7.95 -6.00 -5.47
C LEU A 82 6.56 -5.39 -5.20
N TYR A 83 5.49 -6.01 -5.70
CA TYR A 83 4.11 -5.57 -5.46
C TYR A 83 3.64 -5.83 -4.02
N GLU A 84 4.38 -6.60 -3.22
CA GLU A 84 4.08 -6.84 -1.82
C GLU A 84 4.68 -5.77 -0.87
N ILE A 85 5.46 -4.81 -1.39
CA ILE A 85 6.20 -3.82 -0.58
C ILE A 85 5.31 -2.65 -0.16
N VAL A 86 4.73 -1.94 -1.14
CA VAL A 86 4.06 -0.64 -0.93
C VAL A 86 2.61 -0.80 -0.49
N SER A 87 1.84 -1.64 -1.19
CA SER A 87 0.41 -1.86 -0.95
C SER A 87 0.09 -3.34 -1.03
N ASN A 88 0.13 -4.02 0.12
CA ASN A 88 -0.07 -5.47 0.17
C ASN A 88 -1.51 -5.80 0.55
N LYS A 89 -2.39 -5.83 -0.45
CA LYS A 89 -3.81 -6.14 -0.23
C LYS A 89 -4.07 -7.62 0.15
N ARG A 90 -3.10 -8.53 -0.05
CA ARG A 90 -3.26 -9.96 0.25
C ARG A 90 -3.33 -10.23 1.74
N ASN A 91 -2.39 -9.69 2.51
CA ASN A 91 -2.27 -9.95 3.94
C ASN A 91 -2.17 -8.69 4.80
N GLY A 92 -2.12 -7.50 4.20
CA GLY A 92 -2.02 -6.23 4.90
C GLY A 92 -0.69 -6.06 5.64
N ILE A 93 0.41 -6.58 5.10
CA ILE A 93 1.77 -6.37 5.62
C ILE A 93 2.54 -5.60 4.56
N ASP A 94 2.60 -4.28 4.73
CA ASP A 94 3.26 -3.33 3.82
C ASP A 94 3.93 -2.19 4.59
N VAL A 95 4.83 -1.47 3.91
CA VAL A 95 5.59 -0.37 4.54
C VAL A 95 4.71 0.84 4.87
N ASP A 96 3.58 1.00 4.17
CA ASP A 96 2.57 2.01 4.48
C ASP A 96 2.03 1.80 5.91
N LYS A 97 1.57 0.60 6.23
CA LYS A 97 1.14 0.21 7.59
C LYS A 97 2.22 0.40 8.63
N TRP A 98 3.45 0.03 8.31
CA TRP A 98 4.54 0.16 9.26
C TRP A 98 4.78 1.62 9.65
N ASP A 99 4.80 2.52 8.67
CA ASP A 99 4.97 3.95 8.92
C ASP A 99 3.80 4.53 9.70
N TYR A 100 2.56 4.36 9.21
CA TYR A 100 1.42 5.02 9.85
C TYR A 100 1.11 4.42 11.22
N PHE A 101 1.34 3.12 11.46
CA PHE A 101 1.24 2.56 12.82
C PHE A 101 2.24 3.21 13.77
N ALA A 102 3.52 3.31 13.37
CA ALA A 102 4.55 3.91 14.22
C ALA A 102 4.27 5.40 14.46
N ARG A 103 3.89 6.13 13.41
CA ARG A 103 3.55 7.54 13.44
C ARG A 103 2.33 7.82 14.30
N ASP A 104 1.23 7.09 14.11
CA ASP A 104 0.00 7.31 14.85
C ASP A 104 0.17 6.93 16.32
N CYS A 105 0.86 5.82 16.60
CA CYS A 105 1.23 5.46 17.96
C CYS A 105 2.00 6.58 18.67
N HIS A 106 2.97 7.19 17.99
CA HIS A 106 3.73 8.31 18.54
C HIS A 106 2.83 9.50 18.91
N HIS A 107 1.99 9.96 17.98
CA HIS A 107 1.14 11.14 18.19
C HIS A 107 -0.04 10.89 19.15
N LEU A 108 -0.50 9.65 19.25
CA LEU A 108 -1.61 9.26 20.14
C LEU A 108 -1.15 8.81 21.52
N GLY A 109 0.17 8.74 21.77
CA GLY A 109 0.71 8.24 23.04
C GLY A 109 0.43 6.75 23.27
N ILE A 110 0.38 5.95 22.20
CA ILE A 110 0.18 4.50 22.26
C ILE A 110 1.53 3.83 22.02
N GLN A 111 1.90 2.87 22.87
CA GLN A 111 3.11 2.08 22.64
C GLN A 111 2.93 1.17 21.41
N ASN A 112 3.85 1.28 20.45
CA ASN A 112 3.97 0.35 19.32
C ASN A 112 4.97 -0.76 19.69
N ASN A 113 4.52 -2.01 19.73
CA ASN A 113 5.37 -3.16 20.04
C ASN A 113 6.04 -3.77 18.80
N PHE A 114 5.61 -3.40 17.59
CA PHE A 114 6.16 -3.93 16.36
C PHE A 114 7.48 -3.25 15.98
N ASP A 115 8.54 -4.04 15.80
CA ASP A 115 9.83 -3.58 15.29
C ASP A 115 9.98 -3.91 13.79
N TYR A 116 9.70 -2.90 12.95
CA TYR A 116 9.86 -3.01 11.50
C TYR A 116 11.33 -3.19 11.07
N LYS A 117 12.31 -2.68 11.84
CA LYS A 117 13.74 -2.84 11.50
C LYS A 117 14.15 -4.29 11.65
N ARG A 118 13.63 -4.96 12.70
CA ARG A 118 13.81 -6.39 12.90
C ARG A 118 13.16 -7.19 11.78
N PHE A 119 11.93 -6.84 11.38
CA PHE A 119 11.26 -7.47 10.26
C PHE A 119 12.11 -7.39 8.97
N ILE A 120 12.58 -6.19 8.59
CA ILE A 120 13.40 -5.99 7.39
C ILE A 120 14.67 -6.86 7.41
N LYS A 121 15.37 -6.95 8.56
CA LYS A 121 16.59 -7.79 8.68
C LYS A 121 16.33 -9.26 8.41
N PHE A 122 15.17 -9.78 8.80
CA PHE A 122 14.78 -11.18 8.66
C PHE A 122 13.88 -11.47 7.45
N ALA A 123 13.58 -10.47 6.63
CA ALA A 123 12.82 -10.62 5.40
C ALA A 123 13.70 -11.22 4.28
N ARG A 124 13.16 -12.18 3.53
CA ARG A 124 13.79 -12.80 2.35
C ARG A 124 12.74 -12.97 1.26
N VAL A 125 13.18 -12.97 0.01
CA VAL A 125 12.34 -13.40 -1.11
C VAL A 125 12.49 -14.91 -1.25
N CYS A 126 11.38 -15.64 -1.15
CA CYS A 126 11.34 -17.09 -1.26
C CYS A 126 10.31 -17.50 -2.32
N GLU A 127 10.51 -18.64 -2.95
CA GLU A 127 9.53 -19.25 -3.84
C GLU A 127 8.45 -19.99 -3.04
N VAL A 128 7.18 -19.66 -3.29
CA VAL A 128 6.00 -20.25 -2.66
C VAL A 128 4.95 -20.43 -3.74
N ASP A 129 4.50 -21.67 -3.98
CA ASP A 129 3.52 -21.99 -5.03
C ASP A 129 3.91 -21.47 -6.42
N ASN A 130 5.20 -21.59 -6.79
CA ASN A 130 5.81 -21.06 -8.02
C ASN A 130 5.85 -19.51 -8.14
N GLU A 131 5.54 -18.78 -7.08
CA GLU A 131 5.64 -17.32 -7.04
C GLU A 131 6.71 -16.85 -6.05
N LEU A 132 7.45 -15.80 -6.40
CA LEU A 132 8.39 -15.15 -5.49
C LEU A 132 7.65 -14.21 -4.53
N ARG A 133 7.75 -14.47 -3.22
CA ARG A 133 7.04 -13.71 -2.18
C ARG A 133 7.98 -13.20 -1.10
N ILE A 134 7.58 -12.12 -0.41
CA ILE A 134 8.29 -11.65 0.76
C ILE A 134 7.92 -12.54 1.94
N CYS A 135 8.91 -13.21 2.52
CA CYS A 135 8.77 -14.08 3.66
C CYS A 135 9.65 -13.58 4.82
N ALA A 136 9.13 -13.66 6.04
CA ALA A 136 9.91 -13.47 7.25
C ALA A 136 10.30 -14.82 7.85
N ARG A 137 11.42 -14.87 8.58
CA ARG A 137 11.81 -16.07 9.34
C ARG A 137 10.70 -16.50 10.31
N ASP A 138 10.40 -17.79 10.35
CA ASP A 138 9.39 -18.42 11.22
C ASP A 138 9.46 -17.96 12.70
N LYS A 139 10.68 -17.84 13.25
CA LYS A 139 10.92 -17.36 14.62
C LYS A 139 10.49 -15.91 14.89
N GLU A 140 10.22 -15.13 13.83
CA GLU A 140 9.77 -13.75 13.92
C GLU A 140 8.23 -13.63 13.95
N VAL A 141 7.49 -14.75 14.03
CA VAL A 141 6.02 -14.75 14.13
C VAL A 141 5.49 -13.89 15.27
N GLY A 142 6.20 -13.83 16.40
CA GLY A 142 5.84 -12.97 17.54
C GLY A 142 5.82 -11.48 17.17
N ASN A 143 6.77 -11.03 16.35
CA ASN A 143 6.81 -9.64 15.88
C ASN A 143 5.58 -9.32 14.99
N LEU A 144 5.10 -10.28 14.19
CA LEU A 144 3.86 -10.10 13.43
C LEU A 144 2.63 -10.04 14.35
N TYR A 145 2.60 -10.83 15.44
CA TYR A 145 1.53 -10.71 16.44
C TYR A 145 1.50 -9.31 17.08
N ASP A 146 2.66 -8.74 17.39
CA ASP A 146 2.76 -7.37 17.90
C ASP A 146 2.25 -6.33 16.91
N MET A 147 2.52 -6.51 15.61
CA MET A 147 1.98 -5.65 14.55
C MET A 147 0.45 -5.71 14.50
N PHE A 148 -0.14 -6.90 14.50
CA PHE A 148 -1.59 -7.05 14.47
C PHE A 148 -2.26 -6.59 15.77
N HIS A 149 -1.59 -6.74 16.91
CA HIS A 149 -2.04 -6.17 18.18
C HIS A 149 -2.08 -4.64 18.11
N THR A 150 -1.03 -4.02 17.57
CA THR A 150 -0.92 -2.57 17.39
C THR A 150 -2.03 -2.07 16.46
N ARG A 151 -2.23 -2.74 15.31
CA ARG A 151 -3.35 -2.48 14.40
C ARG A 151 -4.69 -2.47 15.14
N ASN A 152 -4.99 -3.54 15.88
CA ASN A 152 -6.24 -3.65 16.62
C ASN A 152 -6.39 -2.53 17.66
N SER A 153 -5.33 -2.21 18.41
CA SER A 153 -5.32 -1.13 19.39
C SER A 153 -5.62 0.23 18.75
N LEU A 154 -4.96 0.57 17.64
CA LEU A 154 -5.19 1.82 16.91
C LEU A 154 -6.63 1.91 16.37
N HIS A 155 -7.14 0.82 15.77
CA HIS A 155 -8.52 0.79 15.28
C HIS A 155 -9.54 1.01 16.40
N ARG A 156 -9.40 0.30 17.52
CA ARG A 156 -10.36 0.34 18.62
C ARG A 156 -10.30 1.65 19.41
N ARG A 157 -9.11 2.21 19.61
CA ARG A 157 -8.92 3.37 20.49
C ARG A 157 -8.98 4.70 19.74
N ALA A 158 -8.59 4.73 18.46
CA ALA A 158 -8.45 5.96 17.69
C ALA A 158 -9.28 5.96 16.41
N TYR A 159 -9.00 5.10 15.43
CA TYR A 159 -9.58 5.23 14.08
C TYR A 159 -11.11 5.09 14.05
N GLN A 160 -11.67 4.26 14.92
CA GLN A 160 -13.12 4.09 15.06
C GLN A 160 -13.65 4.76 16.33
N HIS A 161 -12.90 5.69 16.92
CA HIS A 161 -13.33 6.39 18.12
C HIS A 161 -14.64 7.13 17.85
N LYS A 162 -15.65 6.88 18.69
CA LYS A 162 -17.01 7.39 18.51
C LYS A 162 -17.07 8.90 18.27
N VAL A 163 -16.28 9.69 19.00
CA VAL A 163 -16.27 11.14 18.88
C VAL A 163 -15.59 11.59 17.58
N GLY A 164 -14.50 10.93 17.17
CA GLY A 164 -13.82 11.25 15.90
C GLY A 164 -14.74 10.99 14.71
N ASN A 165 -15.44 9.86 14.74
CA ASN A 165 -16.43 9.51 13.71
C ASN A 165 -17.64 10.47 13.66
N ILE A 166 -18.06 11.02 14.80
CA ILE A 166 -19.12 12.04 14.85
C ILE A 166 -18.62 13.32 14.18
N ILE A 167 -17.41 13.78 14.51
CA ILE A 167 -16.81 14.97 13.89
C ILE A 167 -16.69 14.79 12.38
N ASP A 168 -16.27 13.61 11.90
CA ASP A 168 -16.22 13.27 10.46
C ASP A 168 -17.58 13.32 9.75
N THR A 169 -18.69 13.31 10.50
CA THR A 169 -20.07 13.34 9.98
C THR A 169 -20.70 14.74 10.05
N MET A 170 -20.20 15.60 10.95
CA MET A 170 -20.64 16.98 11.11
C MET A 170 -20.14 17.86 9.97
#